data_AF-A0A2T1GJK3-F1
#
_entry.id   AF-A0A2T1GJK3-F1
#
_cell.length_a   1.000
_cell.length_b   1.000
_cell.length_c   1.000
_cell.angle_alpha   90.00
_cell.angle_beta   90.00
_cell.angle_gamma   90.00
#
_symmetry.space_group_name_H-M   'P 1'
#
loop_
_entity.id
_entity.type
_entity.pdbx_description
1 polymer ?
#
loop_
_entity_poly.entity_id
_entity_poly.type
_entity_poly.pdbx_seq_one_letter_code
_entity_poly.pdbx_strand_id
1 'polypeptide(L)'
;MELETYQITIDRYLTHHGYAVIQDNGHEKLIQLKNLKLVWIESLDSGKYTLEEVTLGRDGNRCENIDASTAITQIQELEGGDDIFYKVWHVDDVLSLSPRLDRDLARLVLTMAVEQHDSNIGINWDVIREYIGQVRKMKSTEII
;
A
#
# COMPACT_ATOMS: atom_id res chain seq x y z
N MET A 1 -33.87 -24.76 -13.51
CA MET A 1 -33.61 -23.52 -12.77
C MET A 1 -32.16 -23.19 -13.04
N GLU A 2 -31.92 -22.46 -14.13
CA GLU A 2 -30.57 -21.99 -14.47
C GLU A 2 -30.19 -20.95 -13.43
N LEU A 3 -29.10 -21.20 -12.71
CA LEU A 3 -28.50 -20.19 -11.85
C LEU A 3 -27.91 -19.15 -12.79
N GLU A 4 -28.60 -18.03 -13.00
CA GLU A 4 -28.01 -16.87 -13.66
C GLU A 4 -26.79 -16.45 -12.82
N THR A 5 -25.61 -16.82 -13.29
CA THR A 5 -24.35 -16.37 -12.73
C THR A 5 -24.34 -14.86 -12.84
N TYR A 6 -24.55 -14.17 -11.73
CA TYR A 6 -24.61 -12.71 -11.69
C TYR A 6 -23.25 -12.15 -12.09
N GLN A 7 -23.07 -11.88 -13.37
CA GLN A 7 -21.79 -11.42 -13.91
C GLN A 7 -21.67 -9.94 -13.57
N ILE A 8 -20.98 -9.64 -12.48
CA ILE A 8 -20.64 -8.25 -12.13
C ILE A 8 -19.74 -7.69 -13.22
N THR A 9 -20.10 -6.52 -13.77
CA THR A 9 -19.24 -5.78 -14.70
C THR A 9 -18.52 -4.68 -13.94
N ILE A 10 -17.38 -4.22 -14.47
CA ILE A 10 -16.65 -3.11 -13.86
C ILE A 10 -17.53 -1.85 -13.80
N ASP A 11 -18.26 -1.53 -14.88
CA ASP A 11 -19.16 -0.37 -14.90
C ASP A 11 -20.20 -0.39 -13.77
N ARG A 12 -20.77 -1.57 -13.51
CA ARG A 12 -21.73 -1.75 -12.44
C ARG A 12 -21.09 -1.56 -11.07
N TYR A 13 -19.88 -2.09 -10.89
CA TYR A 13 -19.10 -1.90 -9.67
C TYR A 13 -18.77 -0.42 -9.42
N LEU A 14 -18.22 0.26 -10.43
CA LEU A 14 -17.85 1.68 -10.34
C LEU A 14 -19.05 2.56 -10.00
N THR A 15 -20.18 2.34 -10.68
CA THR A 15 -21.43 3.07 -10.44
C THR A 15 -21.96 2.81 -9.03
N HIS A 16 -21.98 1.55 -8.59
CA HIS A 16 -22.48 1.17 -7.28
C HIS A 16 -21.68 1.81 -6.13
N HIS A 17 -20.36 1.91 -6.30
CA HIS A 17 -19.45 2.47 -5.30
C HIS A 17 -19.15 3.97 -5.48
N GLY A 18 -19.78 4.62 -6.47
CA GLY A 18 -19.68 6.06 -6.68
C GLY A 18 -18.29 6.56 -7.09
N TYR A 19 -17.55 5.75 -7.86
CA TYR A 19 -16.25 6.17 -8.38
C TYR A 19 -16.38 7.34 -9.35
N ALA A 20 -15.43 8.27 -9.28
CA ALA A 20 -15.38 9.40 -10.20
C ALA A 20 -14.77 8.94 -11.53
N VAL A 21 -15.57 8.98 -12.60
CA VAL A 21 -15.11 8.73 -13.98
C VAL A 21 -14.71 10.06 -14.60
N ILE A 22 -13.41 10.23 -14.86
CA ILE A 22 -12.83 11.45 -15.42
C ILE A 22 -12.98 11.48 -16.95
N GLN A 23 -12.80 10.32 -17.59
CA GLN A 23 -12.97 10.15 -19.03
C GLN A 23 -13.66 8.81 -19.30
N ASP A 24 -14.56 8.80 -20.28
CA ASP A 24 -15.29 7.61 -20.72
C ASP A 24 -15.49 7.65 -22.23
N ASN A 25 -14.81 6.75 -22.94
CA ASN A 25 -14.92 6.59 -24.39
C ASN A 25 -15.75 5.33 -24.75
N GLY A 26 -16.50 4.76 -23.79
CA GLY A 26 -17.22 3.51 -23.94
C GLY A 26 -16.35 2.29 -23.62
N HIS A 27 -15.27 2.10 -24.39
CA HIS A 27 -14.33 0.98 -24.19
C HIS A 27 -13.20 1.32 -23.23
N GLU A 28 -12.81 2.59 -23.13
CA GLU A 28 -11.73 3.04 -22.26
C GLU A 28 -12.27 4.06 -21.25
N LYS A 29 -11.90 3.90 -19.98
CA LYS A 29 -12.32 4.77 -18.88
C LYS A 29 -11.12 5.15 -18.03
N LEU A 30 -10.98 6.44 -17.77
CA LEU A 30 -10.08 6.94 -16.74
C LEU A 30 -10.90 7.21 -15.49
N ILE A 31 -10.59 6.51 -14.41
CA ILE A 31 -11.26 6.69 -13.12
C ILE A 31 -10.31 7.26 -12.08
N GLN A 32 -10.87 8.01 -11.14
CA GLN A 32 -10.20 8.37 -9.89
C GLN A 32 -10.69 7.44 -8.78
N LEU A 33 -9.75 6.76 -8.15
CA LEU A 33 -9.97 5.96 -6.96
C LEU A 33 -10.13 6.87 -5.72
N LYS A 34 -10.67 6.33 -4.62
CA LYS A 34 -10.90 7.10 -3.38
C LYS A 34 -9.62 7.64 -2.76
N ASN A 35 -8.51 6.95 -2.95
CA ASN A 35 -7.18 7.41 -2.51
C ASN A 35 -6.50 8.37 -3.51
N LEU A 36 -7.28 8.93 -4.45
CA LEU A 36 -6.85 9.88 -5.49
C LEU A 36 -5.96 9.30 -6.59
N LYS A 37 -5.69 7.98 -6.58
CA LYS A 37 -5.00 7.34 -7.71
C LYS A 37 -5.85 7.38 -8.97
N LEU A 38 -5.18 7.41 -10.11
CA LEU A 38 -5.80 7.38 -11.43
C LEU A 38 -5.60 6.00 -12.06
N VAL A 39 -6.65 5.42 -12.61
CA VAL A 39 -6.60 4.11 -13.24
C VAL A 39 -7.29 4.16 -14.59
N TRP A 40 -6.60 3.72 -15.64
CA TRP A 40 -7.16 3.40 -16.92
C TRP A 40 -7.75 2.00 -16.90
N ILE A 41 -8.95 1.87 -17.45
CA ILE A 41 -9.68 0.62 -17.59
C ILE A 41 -10.13 0.51 -19.04
N GLU A 42 -9.69 -0.54 -19.72
CA GLU A 42 -10.13 -0.88 -21.06
C GLU A 42 -11.01 -2.13 -20.99
N SER A 43 -12.20 -2.09 -21.61
CA SER A 43 -13.08 -3.26 -21.78
C SER A 43 -12.84 -3.89 -23.14
N LEU A 44 -12.55 -5.19 -23.13
CA LEU A 44 -12.33 -6.03 -24.30
C LEU A 44 -13.61 -6.81 -24.65
N ASP A 45 -13.76 -7.19 -25.92
CA ASP A 45 -14.96 -7.82 -26.49
C ASP A 45 -15.42 -9.14 -25.83
N SER A 46 -14.61 -9.73 -24.95
CA SER A 46 -14.85 -11.02 -24.28
C SER A 46 -15.25 -10.90 -22.79
N GLY A 47 -15.64 -9.71 -22.33
CA GLY A 47 -15.87 -9.46 -20.90
C GLY A 47 -14.57 -9.49 -20.09
N LYS A 48 -13.47 -9.23 -20.79
CA LYS A 48 -12.11 -9.09 -20.25
C LYS A 48 -11.74 -7.63 -20.20
N TYR A 49 -10.73 -7.32 -19.40
CA TYR A 49 -10.32 -5.95 -19.16
C TYR A 49 -8.81 -5.82 -19.15
N THR A 50 -8.34 -4.62 -19.48
CA THR A 50 -7.00 -4.13 -19.14
C THR A 50 -7.14 -3.08 -18.05
N LEU A 51 -6.28 -3.12 -17.04
CA LEU A 51 -6.15 -2.10 -16.01
C LEU A 51 -4.74 -1.54 -16.02
N GLU A 52 -4.61 -0.23 -15.85
CA GLU A 52 -3.31 0.43 -15.71
C GLU A 52 -3.41 1.59 -14.72
N GLU A 53 -2.61 1.55 -13.66
CA GLU A 53 -2.47 2.69 -12.75
C GLU A 53 -1.57 3.75 -13.38
N VAL A 54 -2.04 5.00 -13.43
CA VAL A 54 -1.38 6.12 -14.14
C VAL A 54 -1.24 7.38 -13.29
N THR A 55 -1.29 7.25 -11.97
CA THR A 55 -1.08 8.37 -11.05
C THR A 55 0.33 8.90 -11.27
N LEU A 56 0.46 10.17 -11.63
CA LEU A 56 1.73 10.86 -11.95
C LEU A 56 2.33 10.60 -13.35
N GLY A 57 1.58 10.01 -14.29
CA GLY A 57 2.04 9.85 -15.68
C GLY A 57 3.24 8.90 -15.82
N ARG A 58 3.38 7.96 -14.89
CA ARG A 58 4.31 6.83 -14.99
C ARG A 58 3.52 5.60 -15.38
N ASP A 59 4.08 4.76 -16.22
CA ASP A 59 3.56 3.42 -16.50
C ASP A 59 3.58 2.65 -15.16
N GLY A 60 2.40 2.48 -14.55
CA GLY A 60 2.23 1.79 -13.28
C GLY A 60 2.07 0.28 -13.46
N ASN A 61 1.43 -0.35 -12.48
CA ASN A 61 1.06 -1.77 -12.57
C ASN A 61 -0.03 -1.95 -13.63
N ARG A 62 0.33 -2.59 -14.75
CA ARG A 62 -0.58 -2.93 -15.84
C ARG A 62 -0.98 -4.40 -15.78
N CYS A 63 -2.28 -4.67 -15.82
CA CYS A 63 -2.86 -6.00 -15.84
C CYS A 63 -3.71 -6.16 -17.10
N GLU A 64 -3.43 -7.17 -17.93
CA GLU A 64 -4.11 -7.38 -19.21
C GLU A 64 -4.93 -8.67 -19.20
N ASN A 65 -6.02 -8.70 -19.98
CA ASN A 65 -6.85 -9.89 -20.20
C ASN A 65 -7.38 -10.53 -18.89
N ILE A 66 -7.75 -9.68 -17.93
CA ILE A 66 -8.32 -10.11 -16.65
C ILE A 66 -9.86 -10.07 -16.70
N ASP A 67 -10.52 -10.93 -15.93
CA ASP A 67 -11.99 -10.85 -15.78
C ASP A 67 -12.40 -9.70 -14.84
N ALA A 68 -13.71 -9.40 -14.81
CA ALA A 68 -14.25 -8.33 -13.99
C ALA A 68 -13.97 -8.52 -12.48
N SER A 69 -13.96 -9.75 -11.97
CA SER A 69 -13.69 -10.00 -10.55
C SER A 69 -12.25 -9.65 -10.21
N THR A 70 -11.30 -10.08 -11.05
CA THR A 70 -9.88 -9.81 -10.88
C THR A 70 -9.59 -8.32 -11.01
N ALA A 71 -10.24 -7.65 -11.96
CA ALA A 71 -10.14 -6.20 -12.12
C ALA A 71 -10.65 -5.44 -10.89
N ILE A 72 -11.77 -5.87 -10.30
CA ILE A 72 -12.29 -5.30 -9.06
C ILE A 72 -11.31 -5.50 -7.89
N THR A 73 -10.75 -6.70 -7.74
CA THR A 73 -9.73 -6.96 -6.72
C THR A 73 -8.54 -6.03 -6.91
N GLN A 74 -8.06 -5.85 -8.14
CA GLN A 74 -6.94 -4.95 -8.43
C GLN A 74 -7.27 -3.49 -8.08
N ILE A 75 -8.49 -3.03 -8.35
CA ILE A 75 -8.95 -1.68 -7.96
C ILE A 75 -8.89 -1.53 -6.43
N GLN A 76 -9.38 -2.53 -5.68
CA GLN A 76 -9.37 -2.52 -4.22
C GLN A 76 -7.95 -2.53 -3.64
N GLU A 77 -7.04 -3.31 -4.22
CA GLU A 77 -5.63 -3.33 -3.84
C GLU A 77 -4.95 -1.99 -4.14
N LEU A 78 -5.24 -1.39 -5.30
CA LEU A 78 -4.73 -0.07 -5.67
C LEU A 78 -5.27 1.02 -4.74
N GLU A 79 -6.51 0.90 -4.24
CA GLU A 79 -7.08 1.78 -3.20
C GLU A 79 -6.33 1.67 -1.86
N GLY A 80 -5.63 0.57 -1.62
CA GLY A 80 -4.81 0.37 -0.42
C GLY A 80 -4.97 -1.01 0.22
N GLY A 81 -5.83 -1.89 -0.32
CA GLY A 81 -6.29 -3.05 0.45
C GLY A 81 -6.96 -2.57 1.75
N ASP A 82 -7.12 -3.44 2.75
CA ASP A 82 -7.40 -2.95 4.12
C ASP A 82 -6.40 -1.83 4.43
N ASP A 83 -6.84 -0.61 4.78
CA ASP A 83 -6.11 0.67 4.87
C ASP A 83 -4.75 0.64 5.63
N ILE A 84 -3.78 -0.14 5.16
CA ILE A 84 -2.55 -0.46 5.88
C ILE A 84 -1.35 0.02 5.04
N PHE A 85 -0.82 1.17 5.43
CA PHE A 85 0.46 1.67 4.94
C PHE A 85 1.61 1.06 5.75
N TYR A 86 2.33 0.09 5.18
CA TYR A 86 3.53 -0.46 5.81
C TYR A 86 4.75 0.43 5.57
N LYS A 87 5.24 1.10 6.61
CA LYS A 87 6.55 1.76 6.60
C LYS A 87 7.62 0.79 7.13
N VAL A 88 8.51 0.35 6.25
CA VAL A 88 9.61 -0.56 6.61
C VAL A 88 10.80 0.23 7.14
N TRP A 89 11.37 -0.23 8.27
CA TRP A 89 12.58 0.33 8.87
C TRP A 89 13.70 -0.72 8.86
N HIS A 90 14.88 -0.32 8.43
CA HIS A 90 16.06 -1.17 8.33
C HIS A 90 17.09 -0.84 9.42
N VAL A 91 17.94 -1.82 9.73
CA VAL A 91 19.09 -1.63 10.63
C VAL A 91 19.95 -0.44 10.19
N ASP A 92 20.08 -0.24 8.87
CA ASP A 92 20.88 0.85 8.32
C ASP A 92 20.27 2.23 8.59
N ASP A 93 18.94 2.34 8.78
CA ASP A 93 18.30 3.57 9.23
C ASP A 93 18.74 3.94 10.65
N VAL A 94 18.81 2.96 11.55
CA VAL A 94 19.32 3.16 12.92
C VAL A 94 20.80 3.54 12.90
N LEU A 95 21.60 2.86 12.05
CA LEU A 95 23.02 3.14 11.92
C LEU A 95 23.30 4.51 11.29
N SER A 96 22.39 5.03 10.45
CA SER A 96 22.50 6.39 9.93
C SER A 96 22.46 7.45 11.06
N LEU A 97 21.68 7.18 12.11
CA LEU A 97 21.57 8.04 13.30
C LEU A 97 22.68 7.76 14.33
N SER A 98 23.17 6.53 14.39
CA SER A 98 24.21 6.12 15.33
C SER A 98 25.20 5.14 14.69
N PRO A 99 26.19 5.65 13.91
CA PRO A 99 27.09 4.79 13.12
C PRO A 99 28.00 3.88 13.94
N ARG A 100 28.18 4.18 15.23
CA ARG A 100 29.00 3.39 16.17
C ARG A 100 28.20 2.32 16.93
N LEU A 101 26.89 2.24 16.69
CA LEU A 101 26.08 1.19 17.29
C LEU A 101 26.38 -0.13 16.58
N ASP A 102 26.48 -1.21 17.33
CA ASP A 102 26.60 -2.53 16.74
C ASP A 102 25.28 -2.94 16.06
N ARG A 103 25.34 -3.83 15.06
CA ARG A 103 24.14 -4.28 14.32
C ARG A 103 23.16 -5.03 15.21
N ASP A 104 23.60 -5.78 16.21
CA ASP A 104 22.69 -6.47 17.12
C ASP A 104 21.95 -5.49 18.02
N LEU A 105 22.64 -4.45 18.48
CA LEU A 105 22.02 -3.35 19.22
C LEU A 105 21.08 -2.52 18.34
N ALA A 106 21.40 -2.34 17.06
CA ALA A 106 20.51 -1.68 16.12
C ALA A 106 19.25 -2.51 15.83
N ARG A 107 19.36 -3.85 15.77
CA ARG A 107 18.19 -4.74 15.73
C ARG A 107 17.36 -4.60 16.99
N LEU A 108 17.99 -4.57 18.17
CA LEU A 108 17.29 -4.37 19.44
C LEU A 108 16.51 -3.04 19.45
N VAL A 109 17.09 -1.95 18.93
CA VAL A 109 16.38 -0.67 18.77
C VAL A 109 15.10 -0.84 17.95
N LEU A 110 15.17 -1.52 16.80
CA LEU A 110 13.99 -1.76 15.95
C LEU A 110 12.96 -2.66 16.63
N THR A 111 13.40 -3.71 17.32
CA THR A 111 12.51 -4.58 18.10
C THR A 111 11.77 -3.79 19.17
N MET A 112 12.48 -2.97 19.96
CA MET A 112 11.87 -2.10 20.96
C MET A 112 10.89 -1.11 20.32
N ALA A 113 11.24 -0.51 19.18
CA ALA A 113 10.36 0.41 18.47
C ALA A 113 9.08 -0.28 17.99
N VAL A 114 9.18 -1.48 17.40
CA VAL A 114 8.01 -2.23 16.93
C VAL A 114 7.11 -2.64 18.10
N GLU A 115 7.69 -3.12 19.20
CA GLU A 115 6.92 -3.66 20.31
C GLU A 115 6.34 -2.60 21.25
N GLN A 116 6.96 -1.42 21.33
CA GLN A 116 6.68 -0.45 22.40
C GLN A 116 6.33 0.96 21.93
N HIS A 117 6.31 1.23 20.61
CA HIS A 117 5.95 2.57 20.13
C HIS A 117 4.51 2.93 20.49
N ASP A 118 4.26 4.23 20.68
CA ASP A 118 2.91 4.77 20.76
C ASP A 118 2.24 4.68 19.38
N SER A 119 1.19 3.86 19.29
CA SER A 119 0.44 3.63 18.06
C SER A 119 -0.28 4.90 17.55
N ASN A 120 -0.46 5.92 18.39
CA ASN A 120 -1.01 7.21 17.96
C ASN A 120 0.02 8.10 17.24
N ILE A 121 1.31 7.81 17.38
CA ILE A 121 2.41 8.57 16.77
C ILE A 121 3.03 7.79 15.60
N GLY A 122 3.10 6.46 15.73
CA GLY A 122 3.79 5.58 14.79
C GLY A 122 5.32 5.69 14.87
N ILE A 123 6.03 4.80 14.18
CA ILE A 123 7.49 4.81 14.17
C ILE A 123 8.02 5.89 13.21
N ASN A 124 8.78 6.83 13.74
CA ASN A 124 9.46 7.90 13.01
C ASN A 124 10.91 8.07 13.52
N TRP A 125 11.67 8.98 12.91
CA TRP A 125 13.09 9.19 13.26
C TRP A 125 13.33 9.59 14.72
N ASP A 126 12.41 10.31 15.33
CA ASP A 126 12.54 10.74 16.73
C ASP A 126 12.27 9.58 17.69
N VAL A 127 11.30 8.72 17.38
CA VAL A 127 11.07 7.45 18.09
C VAL A 127 12.33 6.56 18.03
N ILE A 128 12.96 6.44 16.85
CA ILE A 128 14.22 5.69 16.72
C ILE A 128 15.34 6.31 17.57
N ARG A 129 15.47 7.65 17.60
CA ARG A 129 16.46 8.34 18.46
C ARG A 129 16.24 8.05 19.93
N GLU A 130 15.00 8.01 20.38
CA GLU A 130 14.66 7.69 21.77
C GLU A 130 15.14 6.28 22.14
N TYR A 131 14.79 5.27 21.34
CA TYR A 131 15.20 3.89 21.60
C TYR A 131 16.72 3.67 21.49
N ILE A 132 17.41 4.39 20.60
CA ILE A 132 18.89 4.42 20.60
C ILE A 132 19.41 4.90 21.97
N GLY A 133 18.81 5.94 22.55
CA GLY A 133 19.15 6.45 23.87
C GLY A 133 18.94 5.39 24.97
N GLN A 134 17.81 4.69 24.92
CA GLN A 134 17.50 3.63 25.89
C GLN A 134 18.49 2.46 25.80
N VAL A 135 18.77 1.95 24.60
CA VAL A 135 19.72 0.84 24.38
C VAL A 135 21.13 1.24 24.84
N ARG A 136 21.57 2.48 24.58
CA ARG A 136 22.85 2.98 25.10
C ARG A 136 22.88 3.01 26.63
N LYS A 137 21.78 3.42 27.27
CA LYS A 137 21.66 3.42 28.72
C LYS A 137 21.74 1.99 29.28
N MET A 138 20.99 1.05 28.71
CA MET A 138 21.01 -0.36 29.11
C MET A 138 22.42 -0.96 29.02
N LYS A 139 23.13 -0.68 27.92
CA LYS A 139 24.54 -1.09 27.75
C LYS A 139 25.47 -0.46 28.78
N SER A 140 25.29 0.82 29.08
CA SER A 140 26.11 1.52 30.09
C SER A 140 25.87 1.02 31.51
N THR A 141 24.71 0.42 31.77
CA THR A 141 24.33 -0.17 33.07
C THR A 141 24.52 -1.69 33.12
N GLU A 142 25.20 -2.28 32.12
CA GLU A 142 25.46 -3.74 32.02
C GLU A 142 24.20 -4.62 32.10
N ILE A 143 23.05 -4.07 31.70
CA ILE A 143 21.80 -4.84 31.58
C ILE A 143 21.84 -5.74 30.34
N ILE A 144 22.56 -5.27 29.31
CA ILE A 144 22.87 -5.94 28.04
C ILE A 144 24.32 -5.66 27.64
#